data_AF-A0A329REL8-F1
#
_entry.id   AF-A0A329REL8-F1
#
_cell.length_a   1.000
_cell.length_b   1.000
_cell.length_c   1.000
_cell.angle_alpha   90.00
_cell.angle_beta   90.00
_cell.angle_gamma   90.00
#
_symmetry.space_group_name_H-M   'P 1'
#
loop_
_entity.id
_entity.type
_entity.pdbx_description
1 polymer ?
#
loop_
_entity_poly.entity_id
_entity_poly.type
_entity_poly.pdbx_seq_one_letter_code
_entity_poly.pdbx_strand_id
1 'polypeptide(L)'
;MVPREKDLRVNFYLDFLSNHIAETIIDQADQERIQKVSEFAVVHDGDDSGSASVLRGKIYELLCHKWFSLPKQHKLVLRPLGDGQASVDVSIPRELKTVRFSRLADIKAVESEVYYRPTSKTFGALDAFVFVGNACYGLQMTLNRDHGIKGAPLSAFIKWLEGVVIATDRLYFTFVVPSHLGSEFKKQ
;
A
#
# COMPACT_ATOMS: atom_id res chain seq x y z
N MET A 1 14.13 -2.17 28.74
CA MET A 1 13.16 -3.20 29.17
C MET A 1 12.50 -3.74 27.90
N VAL A 2 12.57 -5.04 27.62
CA VAL A 2 11.92 -5.64 26.44
C VAL A 2 10.76 -6.49 26.94
N PRO A 3 9.50 -6.09 26.70
CA PRO A 3 8.34 -6.88 27.08
C PRO A 3 8.43 -8.26 26.45
N ARG A 4 8.28 -9.31 27.26
CA ARG A 4 8.20 -10.69 26.80
C ARG A 4 6.74 -11.04 26.52
N GLU A 5 6.50 -12.10 25.78
CA GLU A 5 5.15 -12.58 25.44
C GLU A 5 4.23 -12.71 26.67
N LYS A 6 4.78 -13.16 27.81
CA LYS A 6 4.08 -13.25 29.10
C LYS A 6 3.67 -11.90 29.70
N ASP A 7 4.37 -10.82 29.36
CA ASP A 7 4.12 -9.47 29.87
C ASP A 7 3.02 -8.77 29.03
N LEU A 8 2.63 -9.37 27.89
CA LEU A 8 1.61 -8.86 26.96
C LEU A 8 0.31 -9.68 26.99
N ARG A 9 0.30 -10.86 27.61
CA ARG A 9 -0.88 -11.72 27.72
C ARG A 9 -1.59 -11.46 29.04
N VAL A 10 -2.81 -10.95 28.95
CA VAL A 10 -3.75 -10.96 30.08
C VAL A 10 -4.61 -12.22 29.93
N ASN A 11 -4.59 -13.11 30.91
CA ASN A 11 -5.47 -14.28 30.92
C ASN A 11 -6.84 -13.85 31.45
N PHE A 12 -7.77 -13.59 30.53
CA PHE A 12 -9.18 -13.44 30.86
C PHE A 12 -10.01 -14.34 29.94
N TYR A 13 -11.10 -14.87 30.48
CA TYR A 13 -12.09 -15.64 29.75
C TYR A 13 -13.28 -14.71 29.46
N LEU A 14 -13.64 -14.58 28.19
CA LEU A 14 -14.83 -13.85 27.75
C LEU A 14 -15.85 -14.88 27.28
N ASP A 15 -16.94 -14.99 28.01
CA ASP A 15 -18.13 -15.72 27.57
C ASP A 15 -19.09 -14.74 26.91
N PHE A 16 -19.42 -14.98 25.65
CA PHE A 16 -20.36 -14.17 24.90
C PHE A 16 -21.72 -14.84 24.85
N LEU A 17 -22.79 -14.05 24.96
CA LEU A 17 -24.17 -14.53 24.86
C LEU A 17 -24.50 -15.16 23.49
N SER A 18 -23.73 -14.83 22.45
CA SER A 18 -23.82 -15.47 21.14
C SER A 18 -22.53 -15.25 20.34
N ASN A 19 -22.30 -16.08 19.32
CA ASN A 19 -21.20 -15.89 18.36
C ASN A 19 -21.25 -14.52 17.67
N HIS A 20 -22.45 -14.04 17.36
CA HIS A 20 -22.64 -12.73 16.73
C HIS A 20 -22.11 -11.57 17.59
N ILE A 21 -22.34 -11.63 18.91
CA ILE A 21 -21.84 -10.62 19.86
C ILE A 21 -20.32 -10.73 19.98
N ALA A 22 -19.77 -11.95 19.99
CA ALA A 22 -18.32 -12.18 20.02
C ALA A 22 -17.64 -11.56 18.79
N GLU A 23 -18.14 -11.88 17.59
CA GLU A 23 -17.63 -11.35 16.32
C GLU A 23 -17.70 -9.82 16.29
N THR A 24 -18.82 -9.23 16.69
CA THR A 24 -19.00 -7.78 16.71
C THR A 24 -17.98 -7.08 17.63
N ILE A 25 -17.75 -7.62 18.83
CA ILE A 25 -16.79 -7.04 19.78
C ILE A 25 -15.35 -7.20 19.28
N ILE A 26 -15.01 -8.36 18.69
CA ILE A 26 -13.69 -8.60 18.10
C ILE A 26 -13.45 -7.63 16.93
N ASP A 27 -14.44 -7.49 16.04
CA ASP A 27 -14.37 -6.58 14.89
C ASP A 27 -14.18 -5.13 15.35
N GLN A 28 -14.91 -4.68 16.38
CA GLN A 28 -14.77 -3.35 16.93
C GLN A 28 -13.38 -3.13 17.55
N ALA A 29 -12.89 -4.08 18.36
CA ALA A 29 -11.57 -3.98 18.97
C ALA A 29 -10.46 -3.96 17.92
N ASP A 30 -10.59 -4.73 16.85
CA ASP A 30 -9.65 -4.73 15.74
C ASP A 30 -9.71 -3.42 14.93
N GLN A 31 -10.90 -2.87 14.71
CA GLN A 31 -11.06 -1.54 14.11
C GLN A 31 -10.39 -0.44 14.96
N GLU A 32 -10.59 -0.43 16.27
CA GLU A 32 -9.96 0.53 17.19
C GLU A 32 -8.43 0.40 17.19
N ARG A 33 -7.90 -0.83 17.14
CA ARG A 33 -6.45 -1.07 17.05
C ARG A 33 -5.90 -0.57 15.71
N ILE A 34 -6.57 -0.87 14.60
CA ILE A 34 -6.16 -0.40 13.27
C ILE A 34 -6.20 1.13 13.21
N GLN A 35 -7.21 1.75 13.82
CA GLN A 35 -7.34 3.20 13.90
C GLN A 35 -6.15 3.82 14.65
N LYS A 36 -5.80 3.31 15.83
CA LYS A 36 -4.62 3.77 16.60
C LYS A 36 -3.30 3.59 15.86
N VAL A 37 -3.13 2.45 15.18
CA VAL A 37 -1.94 2.18 14.35
C VAL A 37 -1.87 3.14 13.16
N SER A 38 -3.02 3.46 12.55
CA SER A 38 -3.12 4.42 11.45
C SER A 38 -2.81 5.84 11.92
N GLU A 39 -3.36 6.26 13.05
CA GLU A 39 -3.05 7.55 13.68
C GLU A 39 -1.56 7.70 13.96
N PHE A 40 -0.94 6.67 14.56
CA PHE A 40 0.50 6.67 14.80
C PHE A 40 1.31 6.82 13.50
N ALA A 41 0.91 6.12 12.44
CA ALA A 41 1.61 6.17 11.16
C ALA A 41 1.41 7.50 10.42
N VAL A 42 0.25 8.13 10.54
CA VAL A 42 -0.22 9.21 9.64
C VAL A 42 -0.25 10.59 10.32
N VAL A 43 -0.61 10.69 11.60
CA VAL A 43 -0.90 11.97 12.28
C VAL A 43 0.35 12.60 12.89
N HIS A 44 1.36 11.80 13.26
CA HIS A 44 2.60 12.30 13.86
C HIS A 44 3.69 12.65 12.82
N ASP A 45 3.32 13.11 11.63
CA ASP A 45 4.26 13.43 10.54
C ASP A 45 5.35 14.44 10.95
N GLY A 46 5.06 15.32 11.94
CA GLY A 46 6.01 16.32 12.44
C GLY A 46 7.10 15.81 13.40
N ASP A 47 7.04 14.55 13.83
CA ASP A 47 8.03 13.99 14.77
C ASP A 47 9.10 13.21 13.99
N ASP A 48 10.10 13.94 13.47
CA ASP A 48 11.09 13.48 12.49
C ASP A 48 12.34 12.82 13.11
N SER A 49 12.17 12.13 14.25
CA SER A 49 13.25 11.30 14.79
C SER A 49 13.44 10.05 13.92
N GLY A 50 14.66 9.84 13.42
CA GLY A 50 14.92 8.94 12.28
C GLY A 50 14.47 7.48 12.43
N SER A 51 14.42 6.92 13.65
CA SER A 51 13.92 5.55 13.85
C SER A 51 12.38 5.48 13.85
N ALA A 52 11.71 6.52 14.34
CA ALA A 52 10.25 6.60 14.35
C ALA A 52 9.70 6.79 12.93
N SER A 53 10.33 7.64 12.11
CA SER A 53 9.91 7.85 10.72
C SER A 53 10.02 6.58 9.87
N VAL A 54 11.10 5.79 10.03
CA VAL A 54 11.27 4.49 9.36
C VAL A 54 10.19 3.49 9.80
N LEU A 55 9.83 3.47 11.08
CA LEU A 55 8.76 2.61 11.57
C LEU A 55 7.39 3.04 11.03
N ARG A 56 7.08 4.34 11.05
CA ARG A 56 5.83 4.89 10.48
C ARG A 56 5.69 4.53 9.01
N GLY A 57 6.75 4.71 8.21
CA GLY A 57 6.74 4.34 6.79
C GLY A 57 6.40 2.86 6.56
N LYS A 58 7.01 1.95 7.34
CA LYS A 58 6.69 0.51 7.25
C LYS A 58 5.26 0.19 7.66
N ILE A 59 4.76 0.83 8.72
CA ILE A 59 3.37 0.64 9.15
C ILE A 59 2.42 1.15 8.07
N TYR A 60 2.71 2.30 7.48
CA TYR A 60 1.91 2.88 6.40
C TYR A 60 1.87 1.99 5.15
N GLU A 61 3.02 1.45 4.74
CA GLU A 61 3.11 0.46 3.65
C GLU A 61 2.22 -0.77 3.95
N LEU A 62 2.28 -1.31 5.17
CA LEU A 62 1.41 -2.42 5.60
C LEU A 62 -0.08 -2.07 5.57
N LEU A 63 -0.45 -0.87 6.01
CA LEU A 63 -1.83 -0.38 5.98
C LEU A 63 -2.33 -0.26 4.53
N CYS A 64 -1.50 0.26 3.62
CA CYS A 64 -1.83 0.34 2.20
C CYS A 64 -2.03 -1.05 1.60
N HIS A 65 -1.12 -2.00 1.86
CA HIS A 65 -1.30 -3.38 1.40
C HIS A 65 -2.60 -4.01 1.93
N LYS A 66 -2.93 -3.77 3.20
CA LYS A 66 -4.19 -4.27 3.79
C LYS A 66 -5.37 -3.63 3.09
N TRP A 67 -5.33 -2.32 2.86
CA TRP A 67 -6.38 -1.58 2.16
C TRP A 67 -6.64 -2.15 0.75
N PHE A 68 -5.60 -2.39 -0.06
CA PHE A 68 -5.73 -3.00 -1.38
C PHE A 68 -6.22 -4.46 -1.37
N SER A 69 -6.18 -5.14 -0.21
CA SER A 69 -6.61 -6.53 -0.06
C SER A 69 -8.03 -6.67 0.50
N LEU A 70 -8.71 -5.56 0.82
CA LEU A 70 -10.08 -5.61 1.35
C LEU A 70 -11.07 -5.99 0.24
N PRO A 71 -12.10 -6.82 0.52
CA PRO A 71 -13.12 -7.22 -0.46
C PRO A 71 -14.16 -6.10 -0.68
N LYS A 72 -13.69 -4.90 -1.00
CA LYS A 72 -14.48 -3.68 -1.21
C LYS A 72 -14.01 -2.98 -2.47
N GLN A 73 -14.93 -2.39 -3.23
CA GLN A 73 -14.55 -1.54 -4.34
C GLN A 73 -13.85 -0.29 -3.79
N HIS A 74 -12.68 0.02 -4.31
CA HIS A 74 -11.96 1.22 -3.93
C HIS A 74 -11.98 2.24 -5.05
N LYS A 75 -12.16 3.52 -4.69
CA LYS A 75 -12.00 4.63 -5.61
C LYS A 75 -10.69 5.34 -5.29
N LEU A 76 -9.77 5.34 -6.24
CA LEU A 76 -8.53 6.09 -6.18
C LEU A 76 -8.70 7.38 -6.97
N VAL A 77 -8.22 8.49 -6.42
CA VAL A 77 -8.12 9.77 -7.13
C VAL A 77 -6.65 9.98 -7.44
N LEU A 78 -6.29 9.81 -8.71
CA LEU A 78 -4.93 10.06 -9.17
C LEU A 78 -4.79 11.54 -9.51
N ARG A 79 -4.01 12.25 -8.70
CA ARG A 79 -3.61 13.63 -9.00
C ARG A 79 -2.30 13.60 -9.81
N PRO A 80 -2.28 14.10 -11.05
CA PRO A 80 -1.04 14.23 -11.79
C PRO A 80 -0.12 15.25 -11.12
N LEU A 81 1.18 14.94 -11.09
CA LEU A 81 2.22 15.87 -10.59
C LEU A 81 2.78 16.77 -11.71
N GLY A 82 2.44 16.48 -12.97
CA GLY A 82 2.76 17.32 -14.13
C GLY A 82 1.70 18.41 -14.35
N ASP A 83 2.14 19.53 -14.91
CA ASP A 83 1.27 20.67 -15.21
C ASP A 83 0.27 20.33 -16.33
N GLY A 84 -0.97 20.82 -16.21
CA GLY A 84 -1.97 20.77 -17.29
C GLY A 84 -2.73 19.46 -17.45
N GLN A 85 -2.58 18.50 -16.53
CA GLN A 85 -3.36 17.25 -16.53
C GLN A 85 -4.47 17.29 -15.47
N ALA A 86 -5.65 16.76 -15.81
CA ALA A 86 -6.75 16.61 -14.86
C ALA A 86 -6.54 15.37 -13.98
N SER A 87 -7.07 15.42 -12.76
CA SER A 87 -7.14 14.24 -11.90
C SER A 87 -7.99 13.15 -12.54
N VAL A 88 -7.59 11.89 -12.34
CA VAL A 88 -8.28 10.72 -12.90
C VAL A 88 -8.82 9.87 -11.76
N ASP A 89 -10.11 9.55 -11.84
CA ASP A 89 -10.73 8.58 -10.95
C ASP A 89 -10.46 7.17 -11.47
N VAL A 90 -9.85 6.32 -10.63
CA VAL A 90 -9.60 4.91 -10.93
C VAL A 90 -10.42 4.05 -9.98
N SER A 91 -11.29 3.22 -10.56
CA SER A 91 -12.02 2.20 -9.81
C SER A 91 -11.17 0.94 -9.71
N ILE A 92 -10.76 0.60 -8.50
CA ILE A 92 -10.18 -0.70 -8.19
C ILE A 92 -11.33 -1.69 -7.93
N PRO A 93 -11.34 -2.84 -8.62
CA PRO A 93 -12.34 -3.89 -8.42
C PRO A 93 -12.51 -4.30 -6.96
N ARG A 94 -13.68 -4.85 -6.64
CA ARG A 94 -14.04 -5.25 -5.28
C ARG A 94 -13.10 -6.30 -4.70
N GLU A 95 -12.58 -7.19 -5.54
CA GLU A 95 -11.67 -8.24 -5.12
C GLU A 95 -10.50 -8.27 -6.10
N LEU A 96 -9.31 -7.95 -5.58
CA LEU A 96 -8.07 -8.17 -6.31
C LEU A 96 -7.44 -9.48 -5.84
N LYS A 97 -7.15 -10.38 -6.78
CA LYS A 97 -6.30 -11.53 -6.49
C LYS A 97 -4.91 -11.00 -6.14
N THR A 98 -4.39 -11.37 -4.97
CA THR A 98 -3.02 -10.97 -4.59
C THR A 98 -2.01 -12.03 -5.03
N VAL A 99 -1.04 -11.62 -5.84
CA VAL A 99 0.10 -12.46 -6.25
C VAL A 99 1.36 -11.93 -5.60
N ARG A 100 2.00 -12.76 -4.79
CA ARG A 100 3.31 -12.46 -4.19
C ARG A 100 4.41 -12.99 -5.08
N PHE A 101 5.45 -12.19 -5.31
CA PHE A 101 6.58 -12.58 -6.16
C PHE A 101 7.91 -12.15 -5.54
N SER A 102 8.99 -12.89 -5.79
CA SER A 102 10.34 -12.50 -5.36
C SER A 102 11.13 -11.82 -6.49
N ARG A 103 10.89 -12.21 -7.74
CA ARG A 103 11.50 -11.59 -8.93
C ARG A 103 10.46 -11.37 -10.02
N LEU A 104 10.62 -10.32 -10.82
CA LEU A 104 9.75 -10.06 -11.97
C LEU A 104 9.75 -11.21 -12.98
N ALA A 105 10.89 -11.88 -13.15
CA ALA A 105 11.03 -13.03 -14.05
C ALA A 105 10.13 -14.23 -13.64
N ASP A 106 9.64 -14.27 -12.39
CA ASP A 106 8.71 -15.30 -11.94
C ASP A 106 7.28 -15.03 -12.44
N ILE A 107 6.99 -13.82 -12.92
CA ILE A 107 5.71 -13.41 -13.49
C ILE A 107 5.80 -13.57 -15.01
N LYS A 108 5.20 -14.65 -15.54
CA LYS A 108 5.24 -14.97 -16.98
C LYS A 108 4.23 -14.17 -17.81
N ALA A 109 3.11 -13.81 -17.20
CA ALA A 109 2.06 -13.02 -17.81
C ALA A 109 1.39 -12.18 -16.71
N VAL A 110 0.98 -10.97 -17.09
CA VAL A 110 0.23 -10.09 -16.20
C VAL A 110 -1.26 -10.34 -16.42
N GLU A 111 -1.96 -10.64 -15.34
CA GLU A 111 -3.41 -10.84 -15.30
C GLU A 111 -4.08 -9.53 -14.89
N SER A 112 -5.22 -9.19 -15.52
CA SER A 112 -6.04 -8.05 -15.09
C SER A 112 -6.66 -8.34 -13.72
N GLU A 113 -6.90 -7.29 -12.95
CA GLU A 113 -7.49 -7.34 -11.60
C GLU A 113 -6.62 -8.11 -10.58
N VAL A 114 -5.30 -8.07 -10.79
CA VAL A 114 -4.31 -8.69 -9.89
C VAL A 114 -3.46 -7.63 -9.20
N TYR A 115 -3.34 -7.80 -7.88
CA TYR A 115 -2.43 -7.04 -7.03
C TYR A 115 -1.11 -7.78 -6.87
N TYR A 116 -0.06 -7.27 -7.51
CA TYR A 116 1.27 -7.86 -7.46
C TYR A 116 2.07 -7.21 -6.34
N ARG A 117 2.49 -8.04 -5.37
CA ARG A 117 3.25 -7.59 -4.21
C ARG A 117 4.62 -8.28 -4.15
N PRO A 118 5.73 -7.53 -4.22
CA PRO A 118 7.05 -8.09 -4.01
C PRO A 118 7.19 -8.64 -2.58
N THR A 119 7.88 -9.76 -2.42
CA THR A 119 8.26 -10.34 -1.12
C THR A 119 9.62 -9.84 -0.63
N SER A 120 10.44 -9.30 -1.55
CA SER A 120 11.76 -8.77 -1.24
C SER A 120 11.79 -7.25 -1.36
N LYS A 121 12.44 -6.61 -0.38
CA LYS A 121 12.74 -5.16 -0.38
C LYS A 121 13.69 -4.71 -1.49
N THR A 122 14.33 -5.64 -2.19
CA THR A 122 15.25 -5.33 -3.30
C THR A 122 14.51 -4.81 -4.53
N PHE A 123 13.19 -4.95 -4.60
CA PHE A 123 12.37 -4.39 -5.65
C PHE A 123 12.16 -2.88 -5.45
N GLY A 124 13.26 -2.13 -5.41
CA GLY A 124 13.28 -0.74 -4.93
C GLY A 124 12.60 0.29 -5.85
N ALA A 125 11.99 -0.14 -6.95
CA ALA A 125 11.21 0.71 -7.83
C ALA A 125 9.82 1.01 -7.26
N LEU A 126 9.17 -0.01 -6.68
CA LEU A 126 7.75 -0.02 -6.33
C LEU A 126 7.51 -0.92 -5.12
N ASP A 127 6.57 -0.54 -4.26
CA ASP A 127 6.13 -1.37 -3.15
C ASP A 127 5.06 -2.39 -3.59
N ALA A 128 4.34 -2.10 -4.68
CA ALA A 128 3.43 -3.02 -5.36
C ALA A 128 3.08 -2.48 -6.76
N PHE A 129 2.36 -3.28 -7.55
CA PHE A 129 1.65 -2.75 -8.72
C PHE A 129 0.32 -3.47 -8.92
N VAL A 130 -0.63 -2.78 -9.57
CA VAL A 130 -1.92 -3.36 -9.97
C VAL A 130 -2.03 -3.25 -11.48
N PHE A 131 -2.54 -4.31 -12.12
CA PHE A 131 -2.97 -4.24 -13.51
C PHE A 131 -4.49 -4.25 -13.54
N VAL A 132 -5.14 -3.17 -13.98
CA VAL A 132 -6.61 -3.07 -14.05
C VAL A 132 -7.02 -2.63 -15.45
N GLY A 133 -7.91 -3.40 -16.06
CA GLY A 133 -8.26 -3.22 -17.46
C GLY A 133 -7.03 -3.43 -18.33
N ASN A 134 -6.48 -2.32 -18.82
CA ASN A 134 -5.32 -2.29 -19.71
C ASN A 134 -4.20 -1.36 -19.21
N ALA A 135 -4.31 -0.88 -17.96
CA ALA A 135 -3.36 0.05 -17.36
C ALA A 135 -2.60 -0.62 -16.20
N CYS A 136 -1.30 -0.33 -16.12
CA CYS A 136 -0.46 -0.72 -15.01
C CYS A 136 -0.29 0.47 -14.06
N TYR A 137 -0.69 0.30 -12.81
CA TYR A 137 -0.48 1.28 -11.75
C TYR A 137 0.67 0.79 -10.87
N GLY A 138 1.85 1.37 -11.07
CA GLY A 138 3.00 1.16 -10.18
C GLY A 138 2.81 1.97 -8.92
N LEU A 139 2.87 1.33 -7.75
CA LEU A 139 2.58 1.96 -6.46
C LEU A 139 3.85 2.12 -5.64
N GLN A 140 4.13 3.36 -5.24
CA GLN A 140 5.16 3.69 -4.25
C GLN A 140 4.48 4.32 -3.03
N MET A 141 4.46 3.59 -1.93
CA MET A 141 3.79 3.95 -0.68
C MET A 141 4.77 4.75 0.18
N THR A 142 4.44 6.01 0.47
CA THR A 142 5.39 6.90 1.15
C THR A 142 4.67 7.93 2.02
N LEU A 143 5.34 8.32 3.11
CA LEU A 143 5.02 9.50 3.91
C LEU A 143 5.99 10.65 3.61
N ASN A 144 7.14 10.37 3.00
CA ASN A 144 8.14 11.38 2.64
C ASN A 144 7.71 12.16 1.40
N ARG A 145 7.48 13.46 1.55
CA ARG A 145 7.03 14.40 0.51
C ARG A 145 8.04 14.58 -0.62
N ASP A 146 9.32 14.44 -0.31
CA ASP A 146 10.45 14.56 -1.23
C ASP A 146 11.01 13.17 -1.61
N HIS A 147 10.16 12.13 -1.57
CA HIS A 147 10.60 10.77 -1.88
C HIS A 147 11.05 10.65 -3.34
N GLY A 148 12.36 10.61 -3.57
CA GLY A 148 12.95 10.45 -4.90
C GLY A 148 12.52 9.18 -5.63
N ILE A 149 12.31 9.28 -6.94
CA ILE A 149 12.13 8.11 -7.82
C ILE A 149 13.49 7.45 -8.07
N LYS A 150 13.58 6.13 -7.82
CA LYS A 150 14.81 5.37 -8.10
C LYS A 150 14.84 4.97 -9.58
N GLY A 151 15.55 5.78 -10.39
CA GLY A 151 15.59 5.65 -11.85
C GLY A 151 16.04 4.27 -12.36
N ALA A 152 17.16 3.73 -11.89
CA ALA A 152 17.66 2.44 -12.39
C ALA A 152 16.70 1.26 -12.11
N PRO A 153 16.18 1.08 -10.88
CA PRO A 153 15.12 0.10 -10.61
C PRO A 153 13.85 0.31 -11.47
N LEU A 154 13.39 1.55 -11.63
CA LEU A 154 12.20 1.85 -12.43
C LEU A 154 12.41 1.50 -13.91
N SER A 155 13.55 1.85 -14.48
CA SER A 155 13.91 1.48 -15.86
C SER A 155 13.94 -0.04 -16.06
N ALA A 156 14.39 -0.81 -15.06
CA ALA A 156 14.34 -2.27 -15.13
C ALA A 156 12.90 -2.81 -15.12
N PHE A 157 12.01 -2.19 -14.35
CA PHE A 157 10.59 -2.54 -14.34
C PHE A 157 9.90 -2.21 -15.66
N ILE A 158 10.18 -1.04 -16.26
CA ILE A 158 9.64 -0.64 -17.56
C ILE A 158 10.06 -1.63 -18.66
N LYS A 159 11.34 -2.00 -18.71
CA LYS A 159 11.83 -3.01 -19.66
C LYS A 159 11.16 -4.38 -19.48
N TRP A 160 10.86 -4.76 -18.23
CA TRP A 160 10.12 -5.98 -17.96
C TRP A 160 8.66 -5.88 -18.45
N LEU A 161 7.99 -4.74 -18.25
CA LEU A 161 6.63 -4.49 -18.76
C LEU A 161 6.54 -4.64 -20.29
N GLU A 162 7.52 -4.12 -21.02
CA GLU A 162 7.63 -4.29 -22.47
C GLU A 162 7.70 -5.77 -22.85
N GLY A 163 8.48 -6.56 -22.10
CA GLY A 163 8.63 -8.00 -22.31
C GLY A 163 7.36 -8.82 -22.05
N VAL A 164 6.43 -8.32 -21.23
CA VAL A 164 5.11 -8.94 -20.98
C VAL A 164 3.99 -8.29 -21.81
N VAL A 165 4.34 -7.54 -22.86
CA VAL A 165 3.42 -6.95 -23.86
C VAL A 165 2.46 -5.92 -23.27
N ILE A 166 2.86 -5.24 -22.19
CA ILE A 166 2.15 -4.04 -21.71
C ILE A 166 2.82 -2.82 -22.32
N ALA A 167 2.05 -2.05 -23.10
CA ALA A 167 2.53 -0.81 -23.68
C ALA A 167 2.90 0.19 -22.57
N THR A 168 4.10 0.78 -22.65
CA THR A 168 4.68 1.59 -21.57
C THR A 168 3.98 2.93 -21.36
N ASP A 169 3.25 3.41 -22.36
CA ASP A 169 2.31 4.55 -22.28
C ASP A 169 1.11 4.25 -21.35
N ARG A 170 0.93 2.99 -20.93
CA ARG A 170 -0.09 2.55 -19.98
C ARG A 170 0.43 2.34 -18.57
N LEU A 171 1.68 2.72 -18.29
CA LEU A 171 2.24 2.72 -16.94
C LEU A 171 1.98 4.08 -16.25
N TYR A 172 1.29 4.02 -15.12
CA TYR A 172 1.11 5.11 -14.19
C TYR A 172 1.96 4.87 -12.94
N PHE A 173 3.09 5.58 -12.83
CA PHE A 173 3.87 5.59 -11.60
C PHE A 173 3.18 6.49 -10.57
N THR A 174 2.74 5.91 -9.45
CA THR A 174 1.83 6.54 -8.50
C THR A 174 2.42 6.52 -7.10
N PHE A 175 2.53 7.70 -6.47
CA PHE A 175 2.76 7.79 -5.04
C PHE A 175 1.44 7.57 -4.30
N VAL A 176 1.41 6.57 -3.41
CA VAL A 176 0.30 6.32 -2.51
C VAL A 176 0.61 7.01 -1.20
N VAL A 177 -0.17 8.03 -0.88
CA VAL A 177 0.06 8.94 0.25
C VAL A 177 -1.24 9.18 1.02
N PRO A 178 -1.18 9.54 2.31
CA PRO A 178 -2.35 10.00 3.05
C PRO A 178 -2.99 11.21 2.36
N SER A 179 -4.32 11.32 2.45
CA SER A 179 -5.08 12.38 1.77
C SER A 179 -4.61 13.79 2.13
N HIS A 180 -4.22 14.02 3.39
CA HIS A 180 -3.72 15.32 3.85
C HIS A 180 -2.37 15.71 3.20
N LEU A 181 -1.50 14.74 2.88
CA LEU A 181 -0.24 14.97 2.15
C LEU A 181 -0.45 15.05 0.63
N GLY A 182 -1.60 14.61 0.14
CA GLY A 182 -1.89 14.52 -1.29
C GLY A 182 -1.72 15.84 -2.03
N SER A 183 -2.02 16.99 -1.40
CA SER A 183 -1.87 18.33 -2.00
C SER A 183 -0.45 18.89 -1.95
N GLU A 184 0.40 18.34 -1.07
CA GLU A 184 1.73 18.88 -0.77
C GLU A 184 2.84 18.19 -1.56
N PHE A 185 2.55 17.02 -2.15
CA PHE A 185 3.49 16.30 -3.00
C PHE A 185 3.88 17.13 -4.23
N LYS A 186 5.18 17.37 -4.39
CA LYS A 186 5.74 18.16 -5.48
C LYS A 186 6.06 17.30 -6.69
N LYS A 187 6.14 17.96 -7.84
CA LYS A 187 6.72 17.40 -9.06
C LYS A 187 8.17 16.97 -8.79
N GLN A 188 8.50 15.76 -9.23
CA GLN A 188 9.82 15.14 -9.09
C GLN A 188 10.71 15.48 -10.28
#